data_AF-A0AAE0KE21-F1
#
_entry.id   AF-A0AAE0KE21-F1
#
_cell.length_a   1.000
_cell.length_b   1.000
_cell.length_c   1.000
_cell.angle_alpha   90.00
_cell.angle_beta   90.00
_cell.angle_gamma   90.00
#
_symmetry.space_group_name_H-M   'P 1'
#
loop_
_entity.id
_entity.type
_entity.pdbx_description
1 polymer ?
#
loop_
_entity_poly.entity_id
_entity_poly.type
_entity_poly.pdbx_seq_one_letter_code
_entity_poly.pdbx_strand_id
1 'polypeptide(L)'
;MVPPSSSSSNVKTLPPPSLTDAGVPLFNPNVDFERVRTKSPDTPQRGVDKDVLTLSTPGGQGAEAVDASALLFGVASNYDRLMYGDQALMHDWSRWLTDGRGKSNGAGLVVVLQMAPSAKQVSTIRDELQRLGIDAAVASAADRPDETAYQQVVTRLLRGRFHGLRGLQRQQARKYFGIIEEDVFFPSMARLLEKLAPFSPDKEYYIGAPSEQSDWEVDNGTALTYGGGAVFTTAPLLDKVGAECLQEPASAGGTGSSQVFDVLLHDCIAKHIGASMHVLPSLYNPVAPPPPTADVGGYGSGMRPLTLHHYRNWHRFEAGKGHRVTSACGEACFLQRFLFADGWVLVNGYTLTHYPQGVEAVPVYPSAAADPAVAAAAEEARKKAAADAPRLDDRLVIEEAAALDLAMPPRDAKTLTSPGRTKKTWRLLDSRTRDNGDVWQAYVNRKGGDNSFSEIDDRLASDIRHSDEEKSDVDSVILLIWEAPAAPARTKAKALA
;
A
#
# COMPACT_ATOMS: atom_id res chain seq x y z
N MET A 1 10.04 24.92 -42.29
CA MET A 1 10.94 23.89 -41.74
C MET A 1 10.41 23.52 -40.37
N VAL A 2 9.81 22.34 -40.28
CA VAL A 2 9.25 21.75 -39.06
C VAL A 2 10.41 21.04 -38.34
N PRO A 3 10.62 21.23 -37.03
CA PRO A 3 11.67 20.49 -36.32
C PRO A 3 11.26 19.01 -36.20
N PRO A 4 12.22 18.07 -36.30
CA PRO A 4 11.91 16.66 -36.30
C PRO A 4 11.43 16.23 -34.90
N SER A 5 10.32 15.50 -34.88
CA SER A 5 9.80 14.81 -33.70
C SER A 5 10.82 13.78 -33.22
N SER A 6 11.34 13.96 -32.01
CA SER A 6 12.11 12.92 -31.32
C SER A 6 11.15 11.78 -30.95
N SER A 7 11.17 10.71 -31.73
CA SER A 7 10.55 9.43 -31.36
C SER A 7 11.28 8.89 -30.13
N SER A 8 10.66 8.98 -28.96
CA SER A 8 11.09 8.22 -27.80
C SER A 8 10.85 6.74 -28.12
N SER A 9 11.92 5.99 -28.27
CA SER A 9 11.87 4.54 -28.30
C SER A 9 11.23 4.06 -27.00
N ASN A 10 10.01 3.51 -27.08
CA ASN A 10 9.36 2.80 -25.99
C ASN A 10 10.16 1.52 -25.68
N VAL A 11 11.23 1.64 -24.91
CA VAL A 11 11.79 0.51 -24.19
C VAL A 11 10.74 0.15 -23.15
N LYS A 12 9.96 -0.93 -23.40
CA LYS A 12 9.13 -1.54 -22.36
C LYS A 12 10.08 -1.99 -21.25
N THR A 13 10.18 -1.21 -20.19
CA THR A 13 10.81 -1.62 -18.94
C THR A 13 10.04 -2.83 -18.42
N LEU A 14 10.70 -3.98 -18.32
CA LEU A 14 10.09 -5.16 -17.71
C LEU A 14 9.70 -4.84 -16.26
N PRO A 15 8.57 -5.38 -15.77
CA PRO A 15 8.23 -5.25 -14.37
C PRO A 15 9.36 -5.84 -13.51
N PRO A 16 9.63 -5.25 -12.35
CA PRO A 16 10.66 -5.76 -11.48
C PRO A 16 10.36 -7.18 -10.98
N PRO A 17 11.41 -7.97 -10.67
CA PRO A 17 11.23 -9.35 -10.25
C PRO A 17 10.51 -9.42 -8.90
N SER A 18 9.62 -10.41 -8.78
CA SER A 18 8.89 -10.76 -7.55
C SER A 18 9.78 -10.93 -6.30
N LEU A 19 10.99 -11.47 -6.52
CA LEU A 19 12.02 -11.76 -5.55
C LEU A 19 13.39 -11.53 -6.19
N THR A 20 14.25 -10.80 -5.50
CA THR A 20 15.65 -10.59 -5.88
C THR A 20 16.51 -11.62 -5.15
N ASP A 21 17.24 -12.45 -5.91
CA ASP A 21 18.33 -13.24 -5.35
C ASP A 21 19.57 -12.34 -5.22
N ALA A 22 20.03 -12.13 -4.00
CA ALA A 22 21.19 -11.28 -3.73
C ALA A 22 22.51 -11.98 -4.09
N GLY A 23 22.54 -13.31 -4.11
CA GLY A 23 23.74 -14.11 -4.39
C GLY A 23 24.88 -13.96 -3.36
N VAL A 24 24.64 -13.24 -2.26
CA VAL A 24 25.59 -12.94 -1.20
C VAL A 24 24.95 -13.18 0.17
N PRO A 25 25.72 -13.53 1.22
CA PRO A 25 25.18 -13.65 2.56
C PRO A 25 24.80 -12.27 3.11
N LEU A 26 23.73 -12.16 3.89
CA LEU A 26 23.34 -10.92 4.55
C LEU A 26 24.34 -10.54 5.65
N PHE A 27 24.79 -11.52 6.42
CA PHE A 27 25.74 -11.32 7.51
C PHE A 27 27.09 -11.95 7.17
N ASN A 28 28.16 -11.31 7.64
CA ASN A 28 29.49 -11.92 7.58
C ASN A 28 29.48 -13.20 8.43
N PRO A 29 29.75 -14.38 7.85
CA PRO A 29 29.68 -15.65 8.59
C PRO A 29 30.72 -15.75 9.72
N ASN A 30 31.68 -14.82 9.77
CA ASN A 30 32.70 -14.75 10.82
C ASN A 30 32.32 -13.79 11.97
N VAL A 31 31.14 -13.18 11.92
CA VAL A 31 30.66 -12.21 12.92
C VAL A 31 29.36 -12.74 13.55
N ASP A 32 29.44 -13.09 14.83
CA ASP A 32 28.27 -13.51 15.61
C ASP A 32 27.45 -12.31 16.13
N PHE A 33 26.17 -12.56 16.41
CA PHE A 33 25.31 -11.63 17.13
C PHE A 33 25.91 -11.27 18.49
N GLU A 34 26.05 -9.96 18.76
CA GLU A 34 26.56 -9.47 20.02
C GLU A 34 25.48 -9.44 21.11
N ARG A 35 25.82 -9.91 22.32
CA ARG A 35 24.98 -9.74 23.50
C ARG A 35 25.24 -8.38 24.16
N VAL A 36 24.30 -7.46 24.01
CA VAL A 36 24.38 -6.11 24.58
C VAL A 36 23.59 -6.01 25.89
N ARG A 37 24.18 -5.38 26.93
CA ARG A 37 23.46 -4.99 28.14
C ARG A 37 23.03 -3.52 28.02
N THR A 38 21.77 -3.30 27.63
CA THR A 38 21.19 -1.97 27.36
C THR A 38 21.24 -0.97 28.53
N LYS A 39 21.45 -1.43 29.76
CA LYS A 39 21.54 -0.59 30.97
C LYS A 39 22.97 -0.24 31.38
N SER A 40 23.98 -0.69 30.64
CA SER A 40 25.38 -0.40 30.97
C SER A 40 25.81 0.93 30.32
N PRO A 41 26.40 1.88 31.06
CA PRO A 41 26.94 3.11 30.49
C PRO A 41 28.09 2.88 29.50
N ASP A 42 28.68 1.67 29.50
CA ASP A 42 29.72 1.23 28.56
C ASP A 42 29.13 0.55 27.31
N THR A 43 27.87 0.81 26.96
CA THR A 43 27.28 0.30 25.72
C THR A 43 28.15 0.78 24.55
N PRO A 44 28.85 -0.13 23.84
CA PRO A 44 29.81 0.29 22.84
C PRO A 44 29.14 1.17 21.78
N GLN A 45 29.70 2.35 21.49
CA GLN A 45 29.42 3.04 20.23
C GLN A 45 30.05 2.21 19.11
N ARG A 46 29.40 1.09 18.75
CA ARG A 46 29.93 0.21 17.71
C ARG A 46 29.51 0.72 16.35
N GLY A 47 30.51 0.77 15.47
CA GLY A 47 30.34 1.13 14.08
C GLY A 47 29.40 0.15 13.39
N VAL A 48 28.63 0.68 12.44
CA VAL A 48 27.95 -0.10 11.41
C VAL A 48 28.98 -1.04 10.77
N ASP A 49 28.58 -2.27 10.46
CA ASP A 49 29.42 -3.16 9.66
C ASP A 49 29.86 -2.38 8.40
N LYS A 50 31.16 -2.37 8.12
CA LYS A 50 31.71 -1.54 7.04
C LYS A 50 31.51 -2.18 5.67
N ASP A 51 31.12 -3.46 5.65
CA ASP A 51 30.88 -4.21 4.43
C ASP A 51 29.53 -3.79 3.83
N VAL A 52 29.57 -2.82 2.91
CA VAL A 52 28.39 -2.34 2.18
C VAL A 52 27.92 -3.41 1.19
N LEU A 53 26.69 -3.90 1.36
CA LEU A 53 26.05 -4.78 0.40
C LEU A 53 25.34 -3.98 -0.69
N THR A 54 25.68 -4.23 -1.95
CA THR A 54 24.97 -3.66 -3.09
C THR A 54 23.83 -4.57 -3.50
N LEU A 55 22.58 -4.12 -3.31
CA LEU A 55 21.38 -4.85 -3.72
C LEU A 55 20.80 -4.27 -5.01
N SER A 56 20.49 -5.15 -5.96
CA SER A 56 19.74 -4.74 -7.15
C SER A 56 18.28 -4.54 -6.78
N THR A 57 17.84 -3.29 -6.70
CA THR A 57 16.44 -2.98 -6.43
C THR A 57 15.67 -2.89 -7.74
N PRO A 58 14.39 -3.29 -7.74
CA PRO A 58 13.41 -2.81 -8.70
C PRO A 58 13.58 -1.32 -8.95
N GLY A 59 14.01 -0.93 -10.14
CA GLY A 59 13.98 0.48 -10.53
C GLY A 59 12.56 1.03 -10.35
N GLY A 60 12.44 2.29 -9.97
CA GLY A 60 11.16 2.96 -9.77
C GLY A 60 11.36 4.45 -9.70
N GLN A 61 10.31 5.21 -9.99
CA GLN A 61 10.33 6.64 -9.76
C GLN A 61 10.47 6.88 -8.25
N GLY A 62 11.37 7.77 -7.86
CA GLY A 62 11.36 8.33 -6.51
C GLY A 62 10.07 9.13 -6.30
N ALA A 63 9.64 9.27 -5.05
CA ALA A 63 8.44 10.05 -4.72
C ALA A 63 8.51 11.47 -5.29
N GLU A 64 9.71 12.03 -5.47
CA GLU A 64 9.93 13.36 -6.04
C GLU A 64 9.57 13.50 -7.52
N ALA A 65 9.46 12.40 -8.26
CA ALA A 65 9.20 12.42 -9.70
C ALA A 65 7.71 12.19 -10.05
N VAL A 66 6.89 11.81 -9.07
CA VAL A 66 5.49 11.46 -9.29
C VAL A 66 4.62 12.72 -9.26
N ASP A 67 3.97 13.04 -10.38
CA ASP A 67 2.92 14.07 -10.45
C ASP A 67 1.54 13.43 -10.26
N ALA A 68 0.99 13.56 -9.05
CA ALA A 68 -0.34 13.08 -8.69
C ALA A 68 -1.42 14.18 -8.77
N SER A 69 -1.18 15.26 -9.52
CA SER A 69 -2.15 16.34 -9.72
C SER A 69 -3.48 15.88 -10.35
N ALA A 70 -3.52 14.69 -10.95
CA ALA A 70 -4.76 14.10 -11.44
C ALA A 70 -5.73 13.64 -10.33
N LEU A 71 -5.28 13.52 -9.09
CA LEU A 71 -6.03 12.90 -7.99
C LEU A 71 -6.52 13.90 -6.95
N LEU A 72 -7.77 13.74 -6.53
CA LEU A 72 -8.33 14.39 -5.34
C LEU A 72 -8.95 13.32 -4.45
N PHE A 73 -8.44 13.18 -3.23
CA PHE A 73 -8.93 12.23 -2.25
C PHE A 73 -9.88 12.90 -1.25
N GLY A 74 -10.85 12.14 -0.76
CA GLY A 74 -11.79 12.54 0.27
C GLY A 74 -11.87 11.48 1.35
N VAL A 75 -11.74 11.89 2.60
CA VAL A 75 -11.76 11.00 3.77
C VAL A 75 -12.63 11.62 4.88
N ALA A 76 -13.37 10.77 5.58
CA ALA A 76 -14.08 11.12 6.81
C ALA A 76 -13.36 10.47 7.99
N SER A 77 -13.06 11.25 9.03
CA SER A 77 -12.35 10.79 10.25
C SER A 77 -12.76 11.65 11.44
N ASN A 78 -12.22 11.40 12.64
CA ASN A 78 -12.39 12.28 13.80
C ASN A 78 -11.03 12.76 14.33
N TYR A 79 -11.06 13.80 15.17
CA TYR A 79 -9.84 14.39 15.73
C TYR A 79 -8.99 13.39 16.50
N ASP A 80 -9.61 12.55 17.33
CA ASP A 80 -8.88 11.63 18.22
C ASP A 80 -8.13 10.56 17.42
N ARG A 81 -8.74 10.00 16.37
CA ARG A 81 -8.09 9.03 15.48
C ARG A 81 -6.91 9.64 14.73
N LEU A 82 -7.05 10.86 14.19
CA LEU A 82 -5.96 11.51 13.45
C LEU A 82 -4.80 11.96 14.36
N MET A 83 -5.07 12.23 15.64
CA MET A 83 -4.04 12.59 16.61
C MET A 83 -3.43 11.38 17.33
N TYR A 84 -4.08 10.21 17.27
CA TYR A 84 -3.61 8.99 17.91
C TYR A 84 -2.23 8.56 17.40
N GLY A 85 -1.45 7.92 18.28
CA GLY A 85 -0.16 7.32 17.92
C GLY A 85 0.87 8.32 17.42
N ASP A 86 0.89 9.53 17.97
CA ASP A 86 1.73 10.64 17.47
C ASP A 86 1.44 10.95 16.00
N GLN A 87 0.15 11.15 15.68
CA GLN A 87 -0.31 11.50 14.33
C GLN A 87 0.04 10.44 13.26
N ALA A 88 0.06 9.16 13.66
CA ALA A 88 0.54 8.06 12.84
C ALA A 88 -0.12 7.99 11.45
N LEU A 89 -1.44 8.18 11.36
CA LEU A 89 -2.17 8.18 10.09
C LEU A 89 -1.78 9.34 9.18
N MET A 90 -1.64 10.55 9.71
CA MET A 90 -1.21 11.71 8.91
C MET A 90 0.23 11.53 8.41
N HIS A 91 1.09 10.90 9.22
CA HIS A 91 2.43 10.50 8.80
C HIS A 91 2.41 9.42 7.70
N ASP A 92 1.51 8.45 7.77
CA ASP A 92 1.31 7.46 6.72
C ASP A 92 0.83 8.13 5.42
N TRP A 93 -0.15 9.03 5.49
CA TRP A 93 -0.63 9.80 4.33
C TRP A 93 0.47 10.64 3.70
N SER A 94 1.37 11.22 4.52
CA SER A 94 2.50 12.01 3.99
C SER A 94 3.40 11.19 3.07
N ARG A 95 3.44 9.85 3.21
CA ARG A 95 4.27 8.99 2.37
C ARG A 95 3.79 8.88 0.92
N TRP A 96 2.50 9.12 0.65
CA TRP A 96 1.92 8.99 -0.68
C TRP A 96 1.21 10.26 -1.18
N LEU A 97 1.04 11.29 -0.33
CA LEU A 97 0.52 12.62 -0.74
C LEU A 97 1.62 13.69 -0.92
N THR A 98 2.88 13.34 -0.71
CA THR A 98 4.02 14.28 -0.77
C THR A 98 5.12 13.78 -1.70
N ASP A 99 6.00 14.68 -2.09
CA ASP A 99 7.20 14.43 -2.89
C ASP A 99 8.36 13.84 -2.08
N GLY A 100 8.12 13.46 -0.81
CA GLY A 100 9.12 12.98 0.13
C GLY A 100 10.06 14.05 0.68
N ARG A 101 9.94 15.31 0.24
CA ARG A 101 10.77 16.47 0.65
C ARG A 101 9.96 17.57 1.31
N GLY A 102 8.82 17.19 1.90
CA GLY A 102 7.94 18.09 2.65
C GLY A 102 7.05 18.97 1.78
N LYS A 103 6.84 18.63 0.50
CA LYS A 103 5.90 19.31 -0.40
C LYS A 103 4.90 18.32 -0.99
N SER A 104 3.71 18.79 -1.36
CA SER A 104 2.72 17.96 -2.04
C SER A 104 3.27 17.44 -3.38
N ASN A 105 2.94 16.19 -3.72
CA ASN A 105 3.18 15.61 -5.04
C ASN A 105 2.10 16.00 -6.08
N GLY A 106 1.24 16.96 -5.75
CA GLY A 106 0.15 17.44 -6.58
C GLY A 106 -1.22 16.88 -6.19
N ALA A 107 -1.30 15.70 -5.56
CA ALA A 107 -2.56 15.15 -5.07
C ALA A 107 -3.20 16.07 -4.02
N GLY A 108 -4.52 16.21 -4.07
CA GLY A 108 -5.27 16.95 -3.04
C GLY A 108 -5.94 16.00 -2.05
N LEU A 109 -6.19 16.49 -0.83
CA LEU A 109 -6.95 15.78 0.19
C LEU A 109 -8.08 16.65 0.75
N VAL A 110 -9.27 16.09 0.90
CA VAL A 110 -10.39 16.67 1.64
C VAL A 110 -10.63 15.82 2.88
N VAL A 111 -10.54 16.42 4.05
CA VAL A 111 -10.81 15.77 5.33
C VAL A 111 -12.08 16.36 5.93
N VAL A 112 -13.07 15.52 6.19
CA VAL A 112 -14.26 15.87 6.97
C VAL A 112 -14.15 15.27 8.36
N LEU A 113 -14.08 16.13 9.37
CA LEU A 113 -13.97 15.72 10.77
C LEU A 113 -15.35 15.53 11.40
N GLN A 114 -15.64 14.32 11.85
CA GLN A 114 -16.88 13.94 12.55
C GLN A 114 -16.74 14.07 14.08
N MET A 115 -17.82 13.74 14.80
CA MET A 115 -17.94 13.87 16.27
C MET A 115 -17.85 15.31 16.79
N ALA A 116 -18.48 16.24 16.06
CA ALA A 116 -18.61 17.66 16.44
C ALA A 116 -17.29 18.30 16.90
N PRO A 117 -16.25 18.31 16.04
CA PRO A 117 -14.95 18.87 16.41
C PRO A 117 -15.08 20.38 16.65
N SER A 118 -14.37 20.88 17.65
CA SER A 118 -14.22 22.32 17.88
C SER A 118 -13.46 22.98 16.72
N ALA A 119 -13.68 24.29 16.52
CA ALA A 119 -12.93 25.07 15.54
C ALA A 119 -11.40 24.96 15.74
N LYS A 120 -10.94 24.84 16.99
CA LYS A 120 -9.54 24.62 17.34
C LYS A 120 -9.03 23.25 16.86
N GLN A 121 -9.81 22.19 17.02
CA GLN A 121 -9.44 20.86 16.52
C GLN A 121 -9.34 20.85 14.99
N VAL A 122 -10.28 21.51 14.31
CA VAL A 122 -10.24 21.67 12.85
C VAL A 122 -8.99 22.44 12.41
N SER A 123 -8.62 23.54 13.10
CA SER A 123 -7.40 24.28 12.78
C SER A 123 -6.14 23.46 13.07
N THR A 124 -6.08 22.73 14.18
CA THR A 124 -4.94 21.88 14.52
C THR A 124 -4.67 20.84 13.42
N ILE A 125 -5.70 20.09 12.99
CA ILE A 125 -5.52 19.10 11.92
C ILE A 125 -5.08 19.76 10.61
N ARG A 126 -5.62 20.94 10.27
CA ARG A 126 -5.20 21.69 9.10
C ARG A 126 -3.72 22.08 9.17
N ASP A 127 -3.28 22.58 10.32
CA ASP A 127 -1.91 23.04 10.53
C ASP A 127 -0.92 21.86 10.48
N GLU A 128 -1.30 20.70 11.04
CA GLU A 128 -0.48 19.49 10.99
C GLU A 128 -0.36 18.91 9.58
N LEU A 129 -1.46 18.80 8.83
CA LEU A 129 -1.41 18.38 7.42
C LEU A 129 -0.56 19.33 6.58
N GLN A 130 -0.68 20.65 6.81
CA GLN A 130 0.15 21.65 6.14
C GLN A 130 1.63 21.51 6.53
N ARG A 131 1.94 21.25 7.81
CA ARG A 131 3.31 21.02 8.30
C ARG A 131 3.95 19.79 7.65
N LEU A 132 3.15 18.76 7.38
CA LEU A 132 3.58 17.56 6.66
C LEU A 132 3.69 17.76 5.15
N GLY A 133 3.32 18.92 4.62
CA GLY A 133 3.37 19.23 3.18
C GLY A 133 2.18 18.70 2.39
N ILE A 134 1.13 18.22 3.06
CA ILE A 134 -0.07 17.67 2.41
C ILE A 134 -0.98 18.83 1.98
N ASP A 135 -1.38 18.86 0.70
CA ASP A 135 -2.31 19.85 0.16
C ASP A 135 -3.75 19.46 0.52
N ALA A 136 -4.16 19.84 1.73
CA ALA A 136 -5.43 19.42 2.32
C ALA A 136 -6.41 20.58 2.60
N ALA A 137 -7.70 20.30 2.41
CA ALA A 137 -8.81 21.08 2.94
C ALA A 137 -9.48 20.32 4.09
N VAL A 138 -9.62 20.96 5.25
CA VAL A 138 -10.23 20.35 6.45
C VAL A 138 -11.52 21.09 6.80
N ALA A 139 -12.59 20.32 7.00
CA ALA A 139 -13.93 20.81 7.35
C ALA A 139 -14.51 20.05 8.54
N SER A 140 -15.50 20.66 9.21
CA SER A 140 -16.27 20.00 10.27
C SER A 140 -17.54 19.41 9.70
N ALA A 141 -17.88 18.18 10.09
CA ALA A 141 -19.19 17.61 9.79
C ALA A 141 -20.33 18.41 10.45
N ALA A 142 -20.05 19.14 11.54
CA ALA A 142 -21.03 20.00 12.20
C ALA A 142 -21.46 21.20 11.34
N ASP A 143 -20.74 21.52 10.26
CA ASP A 143 -21.11 22.60 9.34
C ASP A 143 -22.40 22.28 8.56
N ARG A 144 -22.74 20.98 8.42
CA ARG A 144 -23.93 20.48 7.71
C ARG A 144 -24.50 19.25 8.44
N PRO A 145 -25.23 19.45 9.54
CA PRO A 145 -25.65 18.37 10.45
C PRO A 145 -26.71 17.43 9.84
N ASP A 146 -27.31 17.82 8.72
CA ASP A 146 -28.27 17.05 7.93
C ASP A 146 -27.62 16.06 6.95
N GLU A 147 -26.32 16.22 6.66
CA GLU A 147 -25.53 15.34 5.80
C GLU A 147 -24.60 14.44 6.62
N THR A 148 -24.47 13.17 6.23
CA THR A 148 -23.42 12.29 6.76
C THR A 148 -22.03 12.81 6.38
N ALA A 149 -20.99 12.43 7.15
CA ALA A 149 -19.63 12.88 6.86
C ALA A 149 -19.17 12.51 5.43
N TYR A 150 -19.58 11.36 4.91
CA TYR A 150 -19.27 10.94 3.54
C TYR A 150 -20.09 11.66 2.47
N GLN A 151 -21.36 11.98 2.72
CA GLN A 151 -22.12 12.89 1.84
C GLN A 151 -21.41 14.25 1.74
N GLN A 152 -20.86 14.72 2.86
CA GLN A 152 -20.09 15.95 2.89
C GLN A 152 -18.77 15.83 2.13
N VAL A 153 -18.08 14.69 2.22
CA VAL A 153 -16.89 14.39 1.41
C VAL A 153 -17.22 14.49 -0.07
N VAL A 154 -18.23 13.76 -0.55
CA VAL A 154 -18.66 13.77 -1.96
C VAL A 154 -18.99 15.20 -2.42
N THR A 155 -19.78 15.94 -1.65
CA THR A 155 -20.10 17.34 -1.97
C THR A 155 -18.85 18.21 -2.07
N ARG A 156 -17.86 17.98 -1.22
CA ARG A 156 -16.61 18.75 -1.21
C ARG A 156 -15.65 18.32 -2.31
N LEU A 157 -15.67 17.07 -2.75
CA LEU A 157 -14.96 16.64 -3.95
C LEU A 157 -15.55 17.31 -5.19
N LEU A 158 -16.88 17.35 -5.28
CA LEU A 158 -17.62 18.09 -6.32
C LEU A 158 -17.27 19.58 -6.29
N ARG A 159 -17.36 20.25 -5.13
CA ARG A 159 -16.99 21.68 -5.01
C ARG A 159 -15.49 21.91 -5.21
N GLY A 160 -14.63 20.99 -4.77
CA GLY A 160 -13.18 21.05 -4.86
C GLY A 160 -12.66 20.92 -6.30
N ARG A 161 -13.46 20.31 -7.18
CA ARG A 161 -13.32 20.44 -8.65
C ARG A 161 -13.43 21.91 -9.09
N PHE A 162 -14.28 22.70 -8.42
CA PHE A 162 -14.65 24.05 -8.82
C PHE A 162 -14.01 25.19 -8.01
N HIS A 163 -13.56 25.00 -6.76
CA HIS A 163 -12.90 26.04 -5.93
C HIS A 163 -12.04 25.49 -4.76
N GLY A 164 -10.87 26.08 -4.50
CA GLY A 164 -10.36 26.24 -3.12
C GLY A 164 -9.05 25.58 -2.68
N LEU A 165 -8.39 24.71 -3.47
CA LEU A 165 -7.02 24.31 -3.16
C LEU A 165 -6.04 25.37 -3.69
N ARG A 166 -4.99 25.71 -2.93
CA ARG A 166 -4.14 26.92 -3.10
C ARG A 166 -3.46 27.08 -4.47
N GLY A 167 -3.63 26.14 -5.41
CA GLY A 167 -3.25 26.31 -6.82
C GLY A 167 -4.40 26.79 -7.68
N LEU A 168 -4.54 28.11 -7.87
CA LEU A 168 -5.44 28.77 -8.83
C LEU A 168 -5.16 28.43 -10.33
N GLN A 169 -4.38 27.38 -10.60
CA GLN A 169 -4.05 26.88 -11.94
C GLN A 169 -4.31 25.36 -12.10
N ARG A 170 -4.68 24.62 -11.04
CA ARG A 170 -4.80 23.15 -11.06
C ARG A 170 -6.21 22.61 -11.34
N GLN A 171 -7.18 23.50 -11.65
CA GLN A 171 -8.59 23.12 -11.86
C GLN A 171 -8.84 22.28 -13.11
N GLN A 172 -7.93 22.29 -14.10
CA GLN A 172 -8.04 21.44 -15.29
C GLN A 172 -7.31 20.09 -15.17
N ALA A 173 -6.69 19.80 -14.03
CA ALA A 173 -5.86 18.60 -13.86
C ALA A 173 -6.59 17.42 -13.19
N ARG A 174 -7.60 17.65 -12.35
CA ARG A 174 -8.27 16.56 -11.59
C ARG A 174 -9.08 15.67 -12.52
N LYS A 175 -8.73 14.38 -12.55
CA LYS A 175 -9.34 13.34 -13.40
C LYS A 175 -10.07 12.29 -12.58
N TYR A 176 -9.51 11.94 -11.42
CA TYR A 176 -9.99 10.86 -10.57
C TYR A 176 -10.23 11.38 -9.15
N PHE A 177 -11.38 11.03 -8.60
CA PHE A 177 -11.83 11.44 -7.27
C PHE A 177 -11.94 10.19 -6.40
N GLY A 178 -11.02 10.05 -5.46
CA GLY A 178 -10.98 8.93 -4.52
C GLY A 178 -11.80 9.24 -3.28
N ILE A 179 -12.73 8.38 -2.90
CA ILE A 179 -13.38 8.38 -1.60
C ILE A 179 -12.82 7.17 -0.86
N ILE A 180 -12.10 7.44 0.22
CA ILE A 180 -11.28 6.44 0.90
C ILE A 180 -11.55 6.42 2.40
N GLU A 181 -11.34 5.26 3.01
CA GLU A 181 -11.17 5.14 4.45
C GLU A 181 -9.79 5.67 4.89
N GLU A 182 -9.70 6.06 6.15
CA GLU A 182 -8.52 6.74 6.69
C GLU A 182 -7.28 5.87 6.81
N ASP A 183 -7.44 4.55 6.86
CA ASP A 183 -6.37 3.55 6.98
C ASP A 183 -6.20 2.70 5.70
N VAL A 184 -6.56 3.29 4.56
CA VAL A 184 -6.05 2.86 3.25
C VAL A 184 -4.67 3.48 3.03
N PHE A 185 -3.72 2.65 2.59
CA PHE A 185 -2.39 3.07 2.19
C PHE A 185 -2.14 2.74 0.71
N PHE A 186 -1.51 3.68 -0.01
CA PHE A 186 -1.10 3.50 -1.41
C PHE A 186 0.42 3.32 -1.51
N PRO A 187 0.93 2.09 -1.68
CA PRO A 187 2.36 1.80 -1.73
C PRO A 187 3.13 2.48 -2.87
N SER A 188 2.45 2.84 -3.96
CA SER A 188 3.06 3.50 -5.10
C SER A 188 2.03 4.35 -5.83
N MET A 189 2.23 5.67 -5.80
CA MET A 189 1.35 6.60 -6.51
C MET A 189 1.54 6.51 -8.02
N ALA A 190 2.76 6.22 -8.48
CA ALA A 190 3.02 5.99 -9.90
C ALA A 190 2.19 4.82 -10.44
N ARG A 191 2.15 3.69 -9.71
CA ARG A 191 1.35 2.53 -10.10
C ARG A 191 -0.15 2.78 -10.00
N LEU A 192 -0.60 3.51 -8.99
CA LEU A 192 -2.01 3.88 -8.89
C LEU A 192 -2.45 4.68 -10.13
N LEU A 193 -1.68 5.71 -10.50
CA LEU A 193 -1.95 6.52 -11.70
C LEU A 193 -1.90 5.68 -12.98
N GLU A 194 -0.92 4.78 -13.12
CA GLU A 194 -0.81 3.85 -14.25
C GLU A 194 -2.08 2.99 -14.39
N LYS A 195 -2.61 2.48 -13.28
CA LYS A 195 -3.79 1.62 -13.28
C LYS A 195 -5.11 2.38 -13.43
N LEU A 196 -5.14 3.66 -13.07
CA LEU A 196 -6.29 4.53 -13.34
C LEU A 196 -6.30 5.06 -14.79
N ALA A 197 -5.14 5.19 -15.44
CA ALA A 197 -5.01 5.78 -16.77
C ALA A 197 -5.91 5.19 -17.88
N PRO A 198 -6.25 3.88 -17.89
CA PRO A 198 -7.16 3.31 -18.88
C PRO A 198 -8.60 3.85 -18.78
N PHE A 199 -9.01 4.32 -17.60
CA PHE A 199 -10.35 4.86 -17.38
C PHE A 199 -10.39 6.31 -17.83
N SER A 200 -10.99 6.56 -19.00
CA SER A 200 -11.12 7.91 -19.55
C SER A 200 -11.88 8.84 -18.57
N PRO A 201 -11.33 10.00 -18.20
CA PRO A 201 -11.98 10.92 -17.27
C PRO A 201 -13.27 11.56 -17.79
N ASP A 202 -13.53 11.46 -19.11
CA ASP A 202 -14.73 12.01 -19.76
C ASP A 202 -15.93 11.05 -19.76
N LYS A 203 -15.76 9.83 -19.24
CA LYS A 203 -16.81 8.80 -19.13
C LYS A 203 -17.18 8.55 -17.68
N GLU A 204 -18.31 7.91 -17.46
CA GLU A 204 -18.77 7.50 -16.12
C GLU A 204 -18.07 6.20 -15.71
N TYR A 205 -17.10 6.30 -14.79
CA TYR A 205 -16.40 5.14 -14.25
C TYR A 205 -16.53 5.11 -12.73
N TYR A 206 -17.02 3.97 -12.24
CA TYR A 206 -17.05 3.58 -10.84
C TYR A 206 -15.97 2.53 -10.63
N ILE A 207 -14.98 2.78 -9.78
CA ILE A 207 -13.80 1.92 -9.68
C ILE A 207 -13.55 1.55 -8.22
N GLY A 208 -13.51 0.27 -7.88
CA GLY A 208 -13.15 -0.22 -6.55
C GLY A 208 -11.73 -0.77 -6.51
N ALA A 209 -11.02 -0.60 -5.40
CA ALA A 209 -9.65 -1.10 -5.23
C ALA A 209 -9.47 -1.98 -3.98
N PRO A 210 -10.22 -3.10 -3.88
CA PRO A 210 -10.13 -4.01 -2.75
C PRO A 210 -8.76 -4.68 -2.70
N SER A 211 -8.27 -4.90 -1.48
CA SER A 211 -6.94 -5.42 -1.26
C SER A 211 -6.91 -6.85 -0.77
N GLU A 212 -7.61 -7.18 0.30
CA GLU A 212 -7.55 -8.48 0.96
C GLU A 212 -8.77 -9.33 0.67
N GLN A 213 -8.70 -10.63 1.00
CA GLN A 213 -9.87 -11.51 0.95
C GLN A 213 -11.03 -10.98 1.81
N SER A 214 -10.72 -10.29 2.91
CA SER A 214 -11.70 -9.67 3.80
C SER A 214 -12.49 -8.52 3.16
N ASP A 215 -12.04 -7.97 2.03
CA ASP A 215 -12.78 -6.96 1.26
C ASP A 215 -13.84 -7.55 0.32
N TRP A 216 -13.98 -8.88 0.32
CA TRP A 216 -14.90 -9.61 -0.55
C TRP A 216 -15.90 -10.41 0.28
N GLU A 217 -17.16 -10.32 -0.13
CA GLU A 217 -18.24 -11.18 0.34
C GLU A 217 -18.49 -12.27 -0.70
N VAL A 218 -18.57 -13.52 -0.28
CA VAL A 218 -18.94 -14.64 -1.17
C VAL A 218 -20.21 -15.28 -0.63
N ASP A 219 -21.32 -15.09 -1.34
CA ASP A 219 -22.60 -15.71 -1.02
C ASP A 219 -23.06 -16.59 -2.19
N ASN A 220 -23.44 -17.83 -1.88
CA ASN A 220 -23.95 -18.81 -2.86
C ASN A 220 -23.10 -18.93 -4.15
N GLY A 221 -21.77 -18.86 -4.02
CA GLY A 221 -20.85 -18.92 -5.15
C GLY A 221 -20.78 -17.65 -5.99
N THR A 222 -21.29 -16.52 -5.50
CA THR A 222 -21.17 -15.19 -6.12
C THR A 222 -20.32 -14.31 -5.23
N ALA A 223 -19.29 -13.69 -5.79
CA ALA A 223 -18.38 -12.78 -5.13
C ALA A 223 -18.77 -11.33 -5.39
N LEU A 224 -18.85 -10.56 -4.31
CA LEU A 224 -19.16 -9.13 -4.28
C LEU A 224 -18.07 -8.39 -3.50
N THR A 225 -17.85 -7.13 -3.85
CA THR A 225 -17.05 -6.19 -3.06
C THR A 225 -17.68 -4.81 -3.16
N TYR A 226 -17.51 -4.01 -2.11
CA TYR A 226 -17.97 -2.63 -2.08
C TYR A 226 -16.83 -1.63 -2.41
N GLY A 227 -15.61 -2.13 -2.61
CA GLY A 227 -14.43 -1.33 -2.98
C GLY A 227 -13.25 -1.47 -2.01
N GLY A 228 -13.43 -2.15 -0.87
CA GLY A 228 -12.37 -2.45 0.11
C GLY A 228 -11.74 -1.17 0.67
N GLY A 229 -12.60 -0.26 1.14
CA GLY A 229 -12.19 1.02 1.71
C GLY A 229 -11.68 2.06 0.70
N ALA A 230 -11.54 1.72 -0.59
CA ALA A 230 -11.04 2.64 -1.62
C ALA A 230 -11.86 2.60 -2.90
N VAL A 231 -12.62 3.67 -3.15
CA VAL A 231 -13.42 3.86 -4.35
C VAL A 231 -12.93 5.08 -5.12
N PHE A 232 -12.77 4.95 -6.44
CA PHE A 232 -12.48 6.04 -7.35
C PHE A 232 -13.63 6.28 -8.32
N THR A 233 -13.84 7.54 -8.64
CA THR A 233 -14.82 7.96 -9.63
C THR A 233 -14.18 8.95 -10.60
N THR A 234 -14.69 8.99 -11.82
CA THR A 234 -14.46 10.10 -12.74
C THR A 234 -15.48 11.22 -12.51
N ALA A 235 -15.18 12.42 -13.00
CA ALA A 235 -16.05 13.58 -12.84
C ALA A 235 -17.52 13.34 -13.26
N PRO A 236 -17.81 12.76 -14.45
CA PRO A 236 -19.21 12.55 -14.87
C PRO A 236 -20.00 11.63 -13.93
N LEU A 237 -19.37 10.58 -13.39
CA LEU A 237 -20.05 9.71 -12.43
C LEU A 237 -20.23 10.44 -11.10
N LEU A 238 -19.21 11.15 -10.61
CA LEU A 238 -19.30 11.88 -9.34
C LEU A 238 -20.43 12.92 -9.36
N ASP A 239 -20.64 13.59 -10.50
CA ASP A 239 -21.76 14.54 -10.68
C ASP A 239 -23.12 13.83 -10.51
N LYS A 240 -23.29 12.63 -11.08
CA LYS A 240 -24.50 11.80 -10.89
C LYS A 240 -24.66 11.32 -9.45
N VAL A 241 -23.58 10.87 -8.80
CA VAL A 241 -23.59 10.50 -7.38
C VAL A 241 -24.03 11.71 -6.54
N GLY A 242 -23.50 12.90 -6.84
CA GLY A 242 -23.92 14.14 -6.19
C GLY A 242 -25.41 14.44 -6.34
N ALA A 243 -25.94 14.25 -7.55
CA ALA A 243 -27.33 14.54 -7.86
C ALA A 243 -28.31 13.51 -7.26
N GLU A 244 -27.97 12.22 -7.33
CA GLU A 244 -28.89 11.11 -7.04
C GLU A 244 -28.67 10.50 -5.65
N CYS A 245 -27.43 10.45 -5.14
CA CYS A 245 -27.08 9.76 -3.88
C CYS A 245 -27.02 10.66 -2.65
N LEU A 246 -26.96 11.99 -2.83
CA LEU A 246 -26.91 12.94 -1.71
C LEU A 246 -28.30 13.44 -1.29
N GLN A 247 -29.37 12.97 -1.93
CA GLN A 247 -30.73 13.47 -1.69
C GLN A 247 -31.44 12.79 -0.51
N GLU A 248 -30.98 11.61 -0.07
CA GLU A 248 -31.61 10.93 1.06
C GLU A 248 -31.08 11.46 2.40
N PRO A 249 -31.97 11.89 3.33
CA PRO A 249 -31.56 12.43 4.62
C PRO A 249 -30.88 11.35 5.46
N ALA A 250 -29.88 11.76 6.25
CA ALA A 250 -29.09 10.87 7.12
C ALA A 250 -29.92 9.98 8.07
N SER A 251 -31.20 10.32 8.31
CA SER A 251 -32.14 9.60 9.17
C SER A 251 -32.89 8.42 8.51
N ALA A 252 -32.68 8.15 7.22
CA ALA A 252 -33.35 7.05 6.51
C ALA A 252 -32.65 5.67 6.66
N GLY A 253 -31.45 5.62 7.23
CA GLY A 253 -30.73 4.38 7.56
C GLY A 253 -31.07 3.91 8.98
N GLY A 254 -31.64 2.71 9.10
CA GLY A 254 -32.15 2.15 10.35
C GLY A 254 -31.14 2.09 11.50
N THR A 255 -31.69 2.03 12.71
CA THR A 255 -31.00 1.77 13.97
C THR A 255 -30.35 0.37 13.94
N GLY A 256 -29.12 0.25 13.47
CA GLY A 256 -28.37 -1.00 13.52
C GLY A 256 -27.09 -1.00 12.68
N SER A 257 -25.95 -0.97 13.36
CA SER A 257 -24.58 -1.07 12.83
C SER A 257 -24.04 0.13 12.05
N SER A 258 -22.76 0.39 12.27
CA SER A 258 -21.87 1.26 11.50
C SER A 258 -21.84 0.86 10.03
N GLN A 259 -22.84 1.30 9.25
CA GLN A 259 -22.84 1.07 7.80
C GLN A 259 -21.59 1.74 7.20
N VAL A 260 -20.71 0.91 6.65
CA VAL A 260 -19.48 1.33 5.97
C VAL A 260 -19.89 2.11 4.71
N PHE A 261 -19.20 3.22 4.43
CA PHE A 261 -19.63 4.18 3.40
C PHE A 261 -19.70 3.56 2.00
N ASP A 262 -18.81 2.60 1.75
CA ASP A 262 -18.66 1.92 0.47
C ASP A 262 -19.90 1.07 0.13
N VAL A 263 -20.50 0.39 1.12
CA VAL A 263 -21.80 -0.29 1.01
C VAL A 263 -22.89 0.71 0.62
N LEU A 264 -22.99 1.83 1.33
CA LEU A 264 -24.00 2.87 1.07
C LEU A 264 -23.87 3.47 -0.33
N LEU A 265 -22.64 3.77 -0.74
CA LEU A 265 -22.37 4.31 -2.07
C LEU A 265 -22.71 3.29 -3.16
N HIS A 266 -22.29 2.04 -2.98
CA HIS A 266 -22.57 0.96 -3.90
C HIS A 266 -24.07 0.74 -4.09
N ASP A 267 -24.83 0.67 -3.00
CA ASP A 267 -26.28 0.46 -3.05
C ASP A 267 -27.00 1.63 -3.73
N CYS A 268 -26.57 2.86 -3.46
CA CYS A 268 -27.13 4.01 -4.14
C CYS A 268 -26.84 3.98 -5.65
N ILE A 269 -25.58 3.74 -6.05
CA ILE A 269 -25.21 3.68 -7.47
C ILE A 269 -26.01 2.58 -8.17
N ALA A 270 -26.12 1.40 -7.55
CA ALA A 270 -26.90 0.29 -8.09
C ALA A 270 -28.39 0.66 -8.27
N LYS A 271 -28.99 1.34 -7.29
CA LYS A 271 -30.41 1.69 -7.29
C LYS A 271 -30.76 2.84 -8.23
N HIS A 272 -29.91 3.86 -8.34
CA HIS A 272 -30.27 5.13 -8.98
C HIS A 272 -29.50 5.44 -10.27
N ILE A 273 -28.30 4.89 -10.44
CA ILE A 273 -27.40 5.25 -11.55
C ILE A 273 -27.19 4.06 -12.50
N GLY A 274 -27.11 2.84 -11.98
CA GLY A 274 -26.92 1.61 -12.76
C GLY A 274 -25.50 1.45 -13.33
N ALA A 275 -24.49 2.09 -12.75
CA ALA A 275 -23.10 1.93 -13.18
C ALA A 275 -22.47 0.67 -12.55
N SER A 276 -21.80 -0.14 -13.37
CA SER A 276 -20.99 -1.27 -12.90
C SER A 276 -19.68 -0.80 -12.27
N MET A 277 -19.23 -1.47 -11.22
CA MET A 277 -17.93 -1.23 -10.60
C MET A 277 -16.83 -1.94 -11.36
N HIS A 278 -15.88 -1.19 -11.88
CA HIS A 278 -14.61 -1.73 -12.37
C HIS A 278 -13.70 -2.02 -11.19
N VAL A 279 -13.29 -3.26 -11.00
CA VAL A 279 -12.49 -3.66 -9.85
C VAL A 279 -11.02 -3.74 -10.25
N LEU A 280 -10.17 -3.08 -9.46
CA LEU A 280 -8.72 -3.15 -9.49
C LEU A 280 -8.25 -3.91 -8.23
N PRO A 281 -8.22 -5.25 -8.25
CA PRO A 281 -7.85 -6.00 -7.06
C PRO A 281 -6.37 -5.78 -6.71
N SER A 282 -6.01 -5.74 -5.44
CA SER A 282 -4.62 -5.57 -4.99
C SER A 282 -3.98 -6.92 -4.61
N LEU A 283 -4.15 -7.45 -3.40
CA LEU A 283 -3.50 -8.70 -3.00
C LEU A 283 -4.35 -9.95 -3.27
N TYR A 284 -5.64 -9.80 -3.50
CA TYR A 284 -6.57 -10.92 -3.64
C TYR A 284 -7.61 -10.68 -4.74
N ASN A 285 -7.90 -11.73 -5.51
CA ASN A 285 -9.01 -11.77 -6.46
C ASN A 285 -9.74 -13.11 -6.36
N PRO A 286 -11.05 -13.12 -6.05
CA PRO A 286 -11.80 -14.35 -5.83
C PRO A 286 -11.97 -15.20 -7.11
N VAL A 287 -11.90 -14.61 -8.31
CA VAL A 287 -12.06 -15.36 -9.57
C VAL A 287 -10.75 -15.88 -10.17
N ALA A 288 -9.63 -15.49 -9.57
CA ALA A 288 -8.31 -15.98 -9.91
C ALA A 288 -7.45 -16.03 -8.63
N PRO A 289 -7.86 -16.80 -7.61
CA PRO A 289 -7.17 -16.77 -6.33
C PRO A 289 -5.73 -17.28 -6.49
N PRO A 290 -4.78 -16.71 -5.75
CA PRO A 290 -3.41 -17.20 -5.73
C PRO A 290 -3.39 -18.65 -5.21
N PRO A 291 -2.45 -19.49 -5.67
CA PRO A 291 -2.37 -20.86 -5.21
C PRO A 291 -2.12 -20.90 -3.69
N PRO A 292 -2.57 -21.94 -2.96
CA PRO A 292 -2.36 -22.04 -1.51
C PRO A 292 -0.90 -21.96 -1.05
N THR A 293 0.05 -22.22 -1.95
CA THR A 293 1.50 -22.13 -1.72
C THR A 293 2.06 -20.70 -1.81
N ALA A 294 1.28 -19.75 -2.32
CA ALA A 294 1.68 -18.36 -2.39
C ALA A 294 1.48 -17.70 -1.02
N ASP A 295 2.58 -17.32 -0.36
CA ASP A 295 2.52 -16.55 0.88
C ASP A 295 2.14 -15.09 0.59
N VAL A 296 0.86 -14.82 0.38
CA VAL A 296 0.37 -13.47 0.06
C VAL A 296 0.34 -12.57 1.28
N GLY A 297 -0.15 -13.10 2.42
CA GLY A 297 -0.30 -12.35 3.66
C GLY A 297 1.03 -12.05 4.38
N GLY A 298 2.08 -12.84 4.13
CA GLY A 298 3.46 -12.53 4.53
C GLY A 298 4.24 -11.75 3.47
N TYR A 299 3.60 -11.38 2.35
CA TYR A 299 4.19 -10.77 1.16
C TYR A 299 5.26 -11.61 0.46
N GLY A 300 5.44 -12.88 0.81
CA GLY A 300 6.38 -13.81 0.16
C GLY A 300 6.01 -14.20 -1.27
N SER A 301 4.77 -13.98 -1.71
CA SER A 301 4.25 -14.37 -3.04
C SER A 301 4.80 -13.58 -4.22
N GLY A 302 5.53 -12.48 -3.97
CA GLY A 302 5.98 -11.62 -5.06
C GLY A 302 5.01 -10.51 -5.44
N MET A 303 3.77 -10.55 -4.96
CA MET A 303 2.77 -9.54 -5.32
C MET A 303 3.15 -8.18 -4.75
N ARG A 304 2.83 -7.14 -5.53
CA ARG A 304 3.07 -5.74 -5.19
C ARG A 304 1.71 -5.08 -5.01
N PRO A 305 1.31 -4.77 -3.76
CA PRO A 305 0.00 -4.22 -3.48
C PRO A 305 -0.21 -2.88 -4.20
N LEU A 306 -1.39 -2.69 -4.77
CA LEU A 306 -1.87 -1.41 -5.29
C LEU A 306 -2.43 -0.54 -4.15
N THR A 307 -3.15 -1.20 -3.24
CA THR A 307 -3.73 -0.68 -2.01
C THR A 307 -3.40 -1.62 -0.86
N LEU A 308 -3.36 -1.11 0.36
CA LEU A 308 -3.40 -1.89 1.59
C LEU A 308 -4.54 -1.33 2.44
N HIS A 309 -5.47 -2.19 2.85
CA HIS A 309 -6.61 -1.80 3.69
C HIS A 309 -6.43 -2.34 5.11
N HIS A 310 -6.83 -1.56 6.13
CA HIS A 310 -6.71 -1.90 7.55
C HIS A 310 -5.34 -2.50 7.96
N TYR A 311 -4.24 -2.02 7.37
CA TYR A 311 -2.93 -2.67 7.46
C TYR A 311 -2.36 -2.77 8.88
N ARG A 312 -2.76 -1.88 9.77
CA ARG A 312 -2.40 -1.93 11.19
C ARG A 312 -3.00 -3.13 11.92
N ASN A 313 -4.17 -3.59 11.47
CA ASN A 313 -4.92 -4.67 12.10
C ASN A 313 -4.73 -6.00 11.36
N TRP A 314 -4.88 -5.97 10.02
CA TRP A 314 -4.87 -7.17 9.18
C TRP A 314 -3.48 -7.67 8.84
N HIS A 315 -2.58 -6.74 8.50
CA HIS A 315 -1.18 -7.03 8.20
C HIS A 315 -0.27 -6.80 9.40
N ARG A 316 -0.82 -6.18 10.45
CA ARG A 316 -0.14 -5.90 11.71
C ARG A 316 1.19 -5.21 11.49
N PHE A 317 1.24 -4.09 10.77
CA PHE A 317 2.46 -3.28 10.75
C PHE A 317 2.13 -1.83 10.44
N GLU A 318 3.10 -0.94 10.62
CA GLU A 318 2.94 0.46 10.27
C GLU A 318 3.49 0.72 8.86
N ALA A 319 2.59 0.72 7.87
CA ALA A 319 2.96 0.85 6.46
C ALA A 319 3.82 2.07 6.18
N GLY A 320 3.54 3.24 6.79
CA GLY A 320 4.35 4.43 6.57
C GLY A 320 5.77 4.30 7.12
N LYS A 321 6.00 3.60 8.24
CA LYS A 321 7.36 3.30 8.72
C LYS A 321 8.11 2.40 7.75
N GLY A 322 7.49 1.30 7.32
CA GLY A 322 8.08 0.39 6.34
C GLY A 322 8.41 1.08 5.03
N HIS A 323 7.47 1.88 4.53
CA HIS A 323 7.58 2.62 3.29
C HIS A 323 8.64 3.73 3.31
N ARG A 324 9.25 4.08 4.47
CA ARG A 324 10.34 5.07 4.49
C ARG A 324 11.54 4.66 3.64
N VAL A 325 11.78 3.36 3.46
CA VAL A 325 12.88 2.84 2.63
C VAL A 325 12.82 3.31 1.18
N THR A 326 11.63 3.66 0.68
CA THR A 326 11.45 4.15 -0.69
C THR A 326 12.13 5.49 -0.92
N SER A 327 12.44 6.25 0.14
CA SER A 327 13.25 7.46 0.04
C SER A 327 14.69 7.18 -0.39
N ALA A 328 15.21 5.96 -0.14
CA ALA A 328 16.57 5.57 -0.53
C ALA A 328 16.61 4.88 -1.91
N CYS A 329 15.58 4.11 -2.27
CA CYS A 329 15.65 3.25 -3.45
C CYS A 329 14.38 3.19 -4.34
N GLY A 330 13.45 4.13 -4.16
CA GLY A 330 12.25 4.29 -4.98
C GLY A 330 11.04 3.49 -4.49
N GLU A 331 9.84 3.80 -5.02
CA GLU A 331 8.57 3.21 -4.55
C GLU A 331 8.54 1.67 -4.64
N ALA A 332 9.22 1.09 -5.64
CA ALA A 332 9.24 -0.35 -5.85
C ALA A 332 10.04 -1.15 -4.82
N CYS A 333 10.83 -0.48 -3.96
CA CYS A 333 11.56 -1.13 -2.88
C CYS A 333 10.69 -1.59 -1.72
N PHE A 334 9.58 -0.91 -1.46
CA PHE A 334 8.74 -1.27 -0.33
C PHE A 334 8.10 -2.63 -0.58
N LEU A 335 8.20 -3.51 0.42
CA LEU A 335 7.83 -4.92 0.36
C LEU A 335 8.60 -5.74 -0.68
N GLN A 336 9.67 -5.23 -1.31
CA GLN A 336 10.52 -6.05 -2.18
C GLN A 336 11.17 -7.18 -1.35
N ARG A 337 11.25 -8.38 -1.94
CA ARG A 337 11.89 -9.53 -1.32
C ARG A 337 13.33 -9.66 -1.77
N PHE A 338 14.23 -9.87 -0.82
CA PHE A 338 15.62 -10.24 -1.06
C PHE A 338 15.89 -11.58 -0.40
N LEU A 339 16.34 -12.56 -1.19
CA LEU A 339 16.85 -13.83 -0.70
C LEU A 339 18.38 -13.76 -0.68
N PHE A 340 18.97 -14.05 0.47
CA PHE A 340 20.42 -14.06 0.68
C PHE A 340 20.97 -15.48 0.74
N ALA A 341 22.25 -15.63 0.41
CA ALA A 341 22.92 -16.94 0.28
C ALA A 341 23.05 -17.70 1.60
N ASP A 342 22.92 -17.02 2.74
CA ASP A 342 22.97 -17.55 4.09
C ASP A 342 21.58 -17.86 4.68
N GLY A 343 20.55 -18.02 3.83
CA GLY A 343 19.22 -18.44 4.25
C GLY A 343 18.40 -17.34 4.93
N TRP A 344 18.80 -16.08 4.77
CA TRP A 344 18.03 -14.92 5.19
C TRP A 344 17.11 -14.43 4.07
N VAL A 345 15.94 -13.97 4.47
CA VAL A 345 14.95 -13.35 3.59
C VAL A 345 14.53 -12.02 4.20
N LEU A 346 14.71 -10.94 3.45
CA LEU A 346 14.21 -9.63 3.78
C LEU A 346 12.96 -9.34 2.96
N VAL A 347 11.83 -9.06 3.63
CA VAL A 347 10.70 -8.35 3.06
C VAL A 347 10.84 -6.89 3.48
N ASN A 348 11.33 -6.06 2.56
CA ASN A 348 11.81 -4.73 2.89
C ASN A 348 10.70 -3.85 3.49
N GLY A 349 10.95 -3.28 4.68
CA GLY A 349 9.96 -2.52 5.44
C GLY A 349 8.89 -3.34 6.15
N TYR A 350 9.03 -4.67 6.25
CA TYR A 350 8.09 -5.54 6.96
C TYR A 350 8.79 -6.54 7.89
N THR A 351 9.53 -7.51 7.34
CA THR A 351 10.17 -8.58 8.11
C THR A 351 11.57 -8.91 7.61
N LEU A 352 12.38 -9.45 8.51
CA LEU A 352 13.64 -10.11 8.21
C LEU A 352 13.59 -11.51 8.84
N THR A 353 13.70 -12.55 8.03
CA THR A 353 13.46 -13.94 8.45
C THR A 353 14.66 -14.80 8.12
N HIS A 354 15.13 -15.57 9.10
CA HIS A 354 16.17 -16.57 8.91
C HIS A 354 15.56 -17.97 8.86
N TYR A 355 15.99 -18.77 7.88
CA TYR A 355 15.60 -20.16 7.69
C TYR A 355 16.82 -21.07 7.94
N PRO A 356 17.03 -21.56 9.17
CA PRO A 356 18.25 -22.30 9.53
C PRO A 356 18.44 -23.61 8.75
N GLN A 357 17.34 -24.21 8.26
CA GLN A 357 17.38 -25.43 7.46
C GLN A 357 17.39 -25.15 5.95
N GLY A 358 17.62 -23.90 5.56
CA GLY A 358 17.59 -23.46 4.17
C GLY A 358 16.21 -22.97 3.73
N VAL A 359 16.23 -22.22 2.63
CA VAL A 359 15.06 -21.69 1.94
C VAL A 359 15.37 -21.62 0.45
N GLU A 360 14.38 -21.96 -0.36
CA GLU A 360 14.48 -21.97 -1.82
C GLU A 360 13.38 -21.09 -2.41
N ALA A 361 13.73 -20.33 -3.45
CA ALA A 361 12.77 -19.59 -4.23
C ALA A 361 12.28 -20.45 -5.40
N VAL A 362 11.05 -20.95 -5.29
CA VAL A 362 10.41 -21.79 -6.30
C VAL A 362 9.40 -20.98 -7.11
N PRO A 363 9.24 -21.23 -8.41
CA PRO A 363 8.18 -20.58 -9.18
C PRO A 363 6.81 -20.81 -8.53
N VAL A 364 6.03 -19.74 -8.37
CA VAL A 364 4.61 -19.84 -7.96
C VAL A 364 3.85 -20.66 -8.99
N TYR A 365 4.18 -20.48 -10.27
CA TYR A 365 3.67 -21.24 -11.39
C TYR A 365 4.84 -21.96 -12.08
N PRO A 366 4.94 -23.31 -11.95
CA PRO A 366 5.97 -24.10 -12.62
C PRO A 366 5.94 -23.88 -14.14
N SER A 367 7.10 -23.61 -14.76
CA SER A 367 7.18 -23.47 -16.21
C SER A 367 7.17 -24.85 -16.89
N ALA A 368 6.54 -24.95 -18.06
CA ALA A 368 6.56 -26.15 -18.91
C ALA A 368 7.98 -26.62 -19.31
N ALA A 369 8.97 -25.72 -19.22
CA ALA A 369 10.36 -26.02 -19.56
C ALA A 369 11.13 -26.75 -18.44
N ALA A 370 10.64 -26.74 -17.19
CA ALA A 370 11.33 -27.34 -16.05
C ALA A 370 10.94 -28.81 -15.83
N ASP A 371 9.65 -29.13 -15.96
CA ASP A 371 9.10 -30.48 -15.93
C ASP A 371 7.67 -30.46 -16.54
N PRO A 372 7.42 -31.13 -17.68
CA PRO A 372 6.10 -31.15 -18.32
C PRO A 372 4.99 -31.71 -17.44
N ALA A 373 5.28 -32.66 -16.55
CA ALA A 373 4.29 -33.26 -15.66
C ALA A 373 3.89 -32.29 -14.53
N VAL A 374 4.86 -31.55 -13.98
CA VAL A 374 4.62 -30.53 -12.95
C VAL A 374 3.87 -29.33 -13.54
N ALA A 375 4.22 -28.91 -14.75
CA ALA A 375 3.50 -27.84 -15.45
C ALA A 375 2.07 -28.25 -15.82
N ALA A 376 1.85 -29.49 -16.25
CA ALA A 376 0.51 -30.02 -16.50
C ALA A 376 -0.33 -30.06 -15.21
N ALA A 377 0.25 -30.50 -14.10
CA ALA A 377 -0.42 -30.52 -12.79
C ALA A 377 -0.73 -29.11 -12.27
N ALA A 378 0.17 -28.14 -12.46
CA ALA A 378 -0.07 -26.74 -12.09
C ALA A 378 -1.17 -26.10 -12.94
N GLU A 379 -1.20 -26.39 -14.24
CA GLU A 379 -2.25 -25.93 -15.15
C GLU A 379 -3.60 -26.59 -14.83
N GLU A 380 -3.61 -27.87 -14.46
CA GLU A 380 -4.81 -28.56 -13.98
C GLU A 380 -5.32 -27.98 -12.66
N ALA A 381 -4.43 -27.71 -11.70
CA ALA A 381 -4.77 -27.05 -10.44
C ALA A 381 -5.32 -25.64 -10.68
N ARG A 382 -4.76 -24.88 -11.63
CA ARG A 382 -5.28 -23.58 -12.06
C ARG A 382 -6.67 -23.71 -12.66
N LYS A 383 -6.89 -24.65 -13.57
CA LYS A 383 -8.21 -24.89 -14.20
C LYS A 383 -9.25 -25.29 -13.16
N LYS A 384 -8.87 -26.15 -12.22
CA LYS A 384 -9.73 -26.54 -11.10
C LYS A 384 -10.05 -25.35 -10.19
N ALA A 385 -9.05 -24.58 -9.78
CA ALA A 385 -9.25 -23.37 -8.97
C ALA A 385 -10.15 -22.34 -9.69
N ALA A 386 -10.00 -22.18 -11.00
CA ALA A 386 -10.87 -21.31 -11.81
C ALA A 386 -12.29 -21.88 -11.97
N ALA A 387 -12.46 -23.21 -12.00
CA ALA A 387 -13.78 -23.85 -12.09
C ALA A 387 -14.55 -23.79 -10.75
N ASP A 388 -13.83 -23.91 -9.64
CA ASP A 388 -14.36 -23.81 -8.28
C ASP A 388 -14.49 -22.35 -7.80
N ALA A 389 -13.94 -21.39 -8.55
CA ALA A 389 -13.99 -19.98 -8.21
C ALA A 389 -15.44 -19.47 -8.22
N PRO A 390 -15.81 -18.59 -7.27
CA PRO A 390 -17.10 -17.92 -7.32
C PRO A 390 -17.22 -17.10 -8.61
N ARG A 391 -18.44 -16.90 -9.09
CA ARG A 391 -18.74 -15.95 -10.15
C ARG A 391 -18.68 -14.55 -9.58
N LEU A 392 -18.29 -13.55 -10.37
CA LEU A 392 -18.48 -12.16 -9.96
C LEU A 392 -19.97 -11.82 -10.01
N ASP A 393 -20.42 -10.99 -9.08
CA ASP A 393 -21.71 -10.29 -9.21
C ASP A 393 -21.75 -9.53 -10.55
N ASP A 394 -22.88 -9.57 -11.25
CA ASP A 394 -23.05 -8.99 -12.60
C ASP A 394 -22.78 -7.48 -12.65
N ARG A 395 -22.76 -6.81 -11.49
CA ARG A 395 -22.43 -5.38 -11.35
C ARG A 395 -20.93 -5.13 -11.25
N LEU A 396 -20.09 -6.15 -11.15
CA LEU A 396 -18.64 -6.04 -11.06
C LEU A 396 -17.97 -6.40 -12.39
N VAL A 397 -16.95 -5.63 -12.76
CA VAL A 397 -16.14 -5.84 -13.95
C VAL A 397 -14.67 -5.87 -13.54
N ILE A 398 -13.99 -7.01 -13.69
CA ILE A 398 -12.53 -7.04 -13.63
C ILE A 398 -12.03 -6.98 -15.08
N GLU A 399 -11.45 -5.85 -15.47
CA GLU A 399 -10.83 -5.70 -16.79
C GLU A 399 -9.78 -6.80 -17.01
N GLU A 400 -9.81 -7.52 -18.15
CA GLU A 400 -8.88 -8.64 -18.40
C GLU A 400 -7.40 -8.23 -18.28
N ALA A 401 -7.06 -7.00 -18.70
CA ALA A 401 -5.72 -6.43 -18.54
C ALA A 401 -5.36 -6.11 -17.06
N ALA A 402 -6.34 -5.88 -16.20
CA ALA A 402 -6.17 -5.73 -14.76
C ALA A 402 -6.08 -7.10 -14.06
N ALA A 403 -6.85 -8.10 -14.51
CA ALA A 403 -6.84 -9.46 -13.96
C ALA A 403 -5.49 -10.19 -14.11
N LEU A 404 -4.75 -9.92 -15.19
CA LEU A 404 -3.46 -10.57 -15.49
C LEU A 404 -2.25 -9.98 -14.73
N ASP A 405 -2.33 -8.74 -14.25
CA ASP A 405 -1.19 -8.00 -13.68
C ASP A 405 -1.32 -7.63 -12.21
N LEU A 406 -2.55 -7.58 -11.67
CA LEU A 406 -2.80 -7.00 -10.35
C LEU A 406 -3.08 -8.02 -9.26
N ALA A 407 -3.76 -9.12 -9.59
CA ALA A 407 -4.30 -10.03 -8.57
C ALA A 407 -3.84 -11.49 -8.69
N MET A 408 -2.95 -11.74 -9.65
CA MET A 408 -2.17 -12.96 -9.69
C MET A 408 -0.70 -12.57 -9.56
N PRO A 409 0.11 -13.40 -8.87
CA PRO A 409 1.55 -13.27 -8.93
C PRO A 409 2.01 -13.22 -10.40
N PRO A 410 3.00 -12.37 -10.77
CA PRO A 410 3.60 -12.37 -12.10
C PRO A 410 3.92 -13.80 -12.59
N ARG A 411 3.99 -14.03 -13.90
CA ARG A 411 4.27 -15.39 -14.42
C ARG A 411 5.63 -15.95 -13.98
N ASP A 412 6.58 -15.06 -13.74
CA ASP A 412 7.91 -15.33 -13.20
C ASP A 412 7.97 -15.17 -11.68
N ALA A 413 6.82 -15.05 -11.01
CA ALA A 413 6.76 -14.93 -9.57
C ALA A 413 7.36 -16.15 -8.90
N LYS A 414 8.15 -15.91 -7.87
CA LYS A 414 8.68 -16.95 -6.99
C LYS A 414 8.06 -16.80 -5.60
N THR A 415 7.75 -17.94 -4.99
CA THR A 415 7.42 -18.05 -3.57
C THR A 415 8.56 -18.75 -2.86
N LEU A 416 8.60 -18.62 -1.54
CA LEU A 416 9.64 -19.19 -0.71
C LEU A 416 9.16 -20.50 -0.09
N THR A 417 9.95 -21.56 -0.25
CA THR A 417 9.73 -22.86 0.38
C THR A 417 10.91 -23.21 1.27
N SER A 418 10.65 -23.81 2.43
CA SER A 418 11.68 -24.29 3.34
C SER A 418 11.40 -25.75 3.71
N PRO A 419 12.42 -26.63 3.74
CA PRO A 419 12.28 -28.01 4.19
C PRO A 419 12.08 -28.11 5.72
N GLY A 420 12.39 -27.03 6.45
CA GLY A 420 12.25 -26.95 7.90
C GLY A 420 10.87 -26.46 8.33
N ARG A 421 10.42 -26.91 9.52
CA ARG A 421 9.20 -26.40 10.16
C ARG A 421 9.41 -25.14 10.98
N THR A 422 10.65 -24.68 11.17
CA THR A 422 10.97 -23.58 12.08
C THR A 422 11.73 -22.45 11.38
N LYS A 423 11.27 -21.22 11.60
CA LYS A 423 11.93 -19.99 11.13
C LYS A 423 12.07 -19.00 12.26
N LYS A 424 13.02 -18.07 12.15
CA LYS A 424 13.18 -16.94 13.09
C LYS A 424 12.86 -15.64 12.39
N THR A 425 11.85 -14.92 12.88
CA THR A 425 11.37 -13.68 12.24
C THR A 425 11.66 -12.47 13.13
N TRP A 426 12.34 -11.47 12.58
CA TRP A 426 12.43 -10.13 13.14
C TRP A 426 11.45 -9.22 12.39
N ARG A 427 10.64 -8.47 13.12
CA ARG A 427 9.62 -7.58 12.55
C ARG A 427 10.08 -6.13 12.65
N LEU A 428 9.72 -5.32 11.66
CA LEU A 428 10.05 -3.90 11.68
C LEU A 428 9.44 -3.23 12.92
N LEU A 429 10.29 -2.62 13.74
CA LEU A 429 9.90 -1.83 14.90
C LEU A 429 9.87 -0.33 14.58
N ASP A 430 10.95 0.17 13.97
CA ASP A 430 11.08 1.57 13.63
C ASP A 430 11.89 1.76 12.34
N SER A 431 11.69 2.90 11.71
CA SER A 431 12.41 3.32 10.51
C SER A 431 12.52 4.83 10.46
N ARG A 432 13.70 5.39 10.17
CA ARG A 432 13.84 6.84 9.97
C ARG A 432 14.84 7.19 8.89
N THR A 433 14.56 8.32 8.26
CA THR A 433 15.45 8.96 7.29
C THR A 433 16.40 9.91 8.02
N ARG A 434 17.69 9.84 7.71
CA ARG A 434 18.74 10.74 8.19
C ARG A 434 18.86 11.95 7.26
N ASP A 435 19.55 12.99 7.72
CA ASP A 435 19.73 14.23 6.95
C ASP A 435 20.47 14.03 5.61
N ASN A 436 21.29 12.98 5.51
CA ASN A 436 22.00 12.61 4.29
C ASN A 436 21.15 11.79 3.30
N GLY A 437 19.88 11.49 3.63
CA GLY A 437 18.97 10.69 2.83
C GLY A 437 18.95 9.20 3.19
N ASP A 438 19.92 8.72 4.00
CA ASP A 438 19.97 7.32 4.40
C ASP A 438 18.73 6.93 5.21
N VAL A 439 18.30 5.69 5.06
CA VAL A 439 17.18 5.16 5.84
C VAL A 439 17.69 4.06 6.74
N TRP A 440 17.55 4.23 8.05
CA TRP A 440 17.79 3.13 8.99
C TRP A 440 16.47 2.44 9.34
N GLN A 441 16.51 1.11 9.46
CA GLN A 441 15.39 0.28 9.87
C GLN A 441 15.83 -0.64 11.00
N ALA A 442 15.04 -0.71 12.07
CA ALA A 442 15.24 -1.65 13.18
C ALA A 442 14.23 -2.77 13.12
N TYR A 443 14.71 -4.00 13.14
CA TYR A 443 13.92 -5.21 13.16
C TYR A 443 14.12 -5.94 14.49
N VAL A 444 13.05 -6.36 15.16
CA VAL A 444 13.09 -6.95 16.50
C VAL A 444 12.49 -8.34 16.52
N ASN A 445 13.14 -9.24 17.25
CA ASN A 445 12.61 -10.52 17.68
C ASN A 445 12.68 -10.58 19.22
N ARG A 446 11.50 -10.58 19.86
CA ARG A 446 11.37 -10.60 21.32
C ARG A 446 11.43 -12.01 21.87
N LYS A 447 11.97 -12.11 23.09
CA LYS A 447 11.98 -13.35 23.87
C LYS A 447 10.56 -13.91 24.00
N GLY A 448 10.42 -15.22 23.81
CA GLY A 448 9.15 -15.93 23.93
C GLY A 448 8.28 -15.90 22.67
N GLY A 449 8.64 -15.10 21.66
CA GLY A 449 7.89 -14.98 20.40
C GLY A 449 6.70 -14.02 20.45
N ASP A 450 6.52 -13.27 21.55
CA ASP A 450 5.47 -12.25 21.71
C ASP A 450 5.83 -10.98 20.93
N ASN A 451 5.94 -11.10 19.61
CA ASN A 451 6.04 -9.96 18.72
C ASN A 451 4.64 -9.44 18.37
N SER A 452 3.83 -9.10 19.38
CA SER A 452 2.58 -8.37 19.14
C SER A 452 2.91 -6.99 18.55
N PHE A 453 2.20 -6.62 17.50
CA PHE A 453 2.41 -5.37 16.78
C PHE A 453 1.67 -4.18 17.41
N SER A 454 0.80 -4.44 18.39
CA SER A 454 0.10 -3.45 19.21
C SER A 454 0.01 -3.94 20.67
N GLU A 455 -0.40 -3.05 21.58
CA GLU A 455 -0.73 -3.40 22.97
C GLU A 455 -1.99 -4.27 23.09
N ILE A 456 -2.74 -4.45 22.00
CA ILE A 456 -4.02 -5.17 21.96
C ILE A 456 -3.85 -6.43 21.10
N ASP A 457 -4.06 -7.60 21.70
CA ASP A 457 -4.03 -8.86 20.98
C ASP A 457 -5.33 -9.08 20.19
N ASP A 458 -5.39 -8.50 18.99
CA ASP A 458 -6.54 -8.62 18.07
C ASP A 458 -6.46 -9.88 17.18
N ARG A 459 -5.79 -10.95 17.64
CA ARG A 459 -5.74 -12.23 16.92
C ARG A 459 -7.13 -12.87 16.88
N LEU A 460 -7.64 -13.11 15.67
CA LEU A 460 -8.75 -14.05 15.47
C LEU A 460 -8.31 -15.44 15.97
N ALA A 461 -9.19 -16.18 16.65
CA ALA A 461 -8.87 -17.50 17.21
C ALA A 461 -8.41 -18.53 16.15
N SER A 462 -8.69 -18.28 14.88
CA SER A 462 -8.26 -19.07 13.71
C SER A 462 -6.96 -18.61 13.07
N ASP A 463 -6.31 -17.54 13.58
CA ASP A 463 -5.09 -16.98 13.01
C ASP A 463 -3.88 -17.85 13.37
N ILE A 464 -3.65 -18.87 12.54
CA ILE A 464 -2.48 -19.77 12.61
C ILE A 464 -1.20 -19.14 12.03
N ARG A 465 -1.25 -17.88 11.56
CA ARG A 465 -0.08 -17.15 11.09
C ARG A 465 0.97 -17.11 12.21
N HIS A 466 2.20 -17.50 11.88
CA HIS A 466 3.35 -17.58 12.80
C HIS A 466 3.42 -18.78 13.75
N SER A 467 2.55 -19.78 13.59
CA SER A 467 2.64 -21.04 14.37
C SER A 467 3.93 -21.84 14.11
N ASP A 468 4.64 -21.51 13.03
CA ASP A 468 5.93 -22.07 12.60
C ASP A 468 7.15 -21.26 13.10
N GLU A 469 6.95 -20.21 13.89
CA GLU A 469 8.04 -19.39 14.42
C GLU A 469 8.72 -20.04 15.63
N GLU A 470 10.05 -20.16 15.56
CA GLU A 470 10.85 -20.59 16.70
C GLU A 470 10.87 -19.49 17.76
N LYS A 471 10.49 -19.84 18.99
CA LYS A 471 10.54 -18.91 20.11
C LYS A 471 12.00 -18.56 20.42
N SER A 472 12.29 -17.27 20.52
CA SER A 472 13.61 -16.81 20.96
C SER A 472 13.74 -16.88 22.49
N ASP A 473 14.94 -17.21 22.97
CA ASP A 473 15.30 -17.20 24.40
C ASP A 473 15.77 -15.81 24.89
N VAL A 474 16.02 -14.90 23.94
CA VAL A 474 16.51 -13.53 24.16
C VAL A 474 15.80 -12.53 23.27
N ASP A 475 15.78 -11.26 23.69
CA ASP A 475 15.46 -10.17 22.78
C ASP A 475 16.65 -9.91 21.85
N SER A 476 16.37 -9.70 20.57
CA SER A 476 17.40 -9.38 19.57
C SER A 476 16.91 -8.32 18.59
N VAL A 477 17.84 -7.48 18.14
CA VAL A 477 17.58 -6.37 17.22
C VAL A 477 18.58 -6.44 16.08
N ILE A 478 18.09 -6.26 14.86
CA ILE A 478 18.89 -6.10 13.65
C ILE A 478 18.66 -4.68 13.12
N LEU A 479 19.75 -3.97 12.82
CA LEU A 479 19.71 -2.64 12.22
C LEU A 479 20.21 -2.74 10.77
N LEU A 480 19.36 -2.34 9.83
CA LEU A 480 19.74 -2.20 8.41
C LEU A 480 19.82 -0.70 8.07
N ILE A 481 20.83 -0.29 7.31
CA ILE A 481 20.98 1.08 6.82
C ILE A 481 21.02 1.04 5.29
N TRP A 482 20.08 1.73 4.67
CA TRP A 482 20.01 1.94 3.24
C TRP A 482 20.68 3.26 2.91
N GLU A 483 21.82 3.18 2.22
CA GLU A 483 22.53 4.36 1.75
C GLU A 483 21.77 4.99 0.58
N ALA A 484 21.46 6.28 0.69
CA ALA A 484 20.87 6.98 -0.44
C ALA A 484 21.89 7.10 -1.59
N PRO A 485 21.47 6.99 -2.86
CA PRO A 485 22.37 7.24 -3.97
C PRO A 485 22.95 8.65 -3.86
N ALA A 486 24.27 8.77 -4.00
CA ALA A 486 24.96 10.05 -3.91
C ALA A 486 24.28 11.07 -4.83
N ALA A 487 23.86 12.21 -4.29
CA ALA A 487 23.23 13.25 -5.07
C ALA A 487 24.13 13.60 -6.27
N PRO A 488 23.59 13.69 -7.51
CA PRO A 488 24.41 14.07 -8.64
C PRO A 488 25.07 15.41 -8.33
N ALA A 489 26.40 15.45 -8.44
CA ALA A 489 27.18 16.64 -8.17
C ALA A 489 26.55 17.81 -8.93
N ARG A 490 26.13 18.86 -8.22
CA ARG A 490 25.65 20.09 -8.84
C ARG A 490 26.76 20.58 -9.78
N THR A 491 26.61 20.34 -11.08
CA THR A 491 27.42 20.99 -12.10
C THR A 491 27.20 22.47 -11.88
N LYS A 492 28.20 23.16 -11.33
CA LYS A 492 28.23 24.62 -11.30
C LYS A 492 28.06 25.05 -12.74
N ALA A 493 26.87 25.56 -13.08
CA ALA A 493 26.67 26.27 -14.31
C ALA A 493 27.72 27.38 -14.31
N LYS A 494 28.72 27.24 -15.18
CA LYS A 494 29.68 28.29 -15.46
C LYS A 494 28.84 29.42 -16.02
N ALA A 495 28.61 30.46 -15.22
CA ALA A 495 28.08 31.71 -15.72
C ALA A 495 29.06 32.16 -16.82
N LEU A 496 28.64 32.07 -18.08
CA LEU A 496 29.29 32.81 -19.14
C LEU A 496 28.93 34.28 -18.88
N ALA A 497 29.97 35.05 -18.55
CA ALA A 497 29.97 36.50 -18.55
C ALA A 497 29.93 37.04 -19.98
#